data_AF-B5M747-F1
#
_entry.id   AF-B5M747-F1
#
_cell.length_a   1.000
_cell.length_b   1.000
_cell.length_c   1.000
_cell.angle_alpha   90.00
_cell.angle_beta   90.00
_cell.angle_gamma   90.00
#
_symmetry.space_group_name_H-M   'P 1'
#
loop_
_entity.id
_entity.type
_entity.pdbx_description
1 polymer ?
#
loop_
_entity_poly.entity_id
_entity_poly.type
_entity_poly.pdbx_seq_one_letter_code
_entity_poly.pdbx_strand_id
1 'polypeptide(L)'
;MSIMSYNGGVVLAMKGKDCVAIAADRRLGARGHTIALDFQRIFEMGPKLYCGLPGLATDTQTVAQRLKFRINLYELREGRKITPKTLGSVISNLLYERRFGPYFVQPVVAGLDPVSNEPYICGMDLIGCIDSPKDFVVAGTCEEQCYGMCETLWEPDMGPDELFEATAQALMNAFDRDSSSG
;
A
#
# COMPACT_ATOMS: atom_id res chain seq x y z
N MET A 1 12.26 -17.40 9.72
CA MET A 1 12.47 -16.04 9.18
C MET A 1 11.74 -15.99 7.85
N SER A 2 10.76 -15.09 7.70
CA SER A 2 9.85 -15.07 6.54
C SER A 2 10.54 -14.47 5.29
N ILE A 3 10.11 -14.89 4.09
CA ILE A 3 10.53 -14.25 2.84
C ILE A 3 10.04 -12.79 2.80
N MET A 4 8.85 -12.53 3.34
CA MET A 4 8.27 -11.18 3.42
C MET A 4 9.15 -10.21 4.21
N SER A 5 9.86 -10.69 5.24
CA SER A 5 10.74 -9.87 6.08
C SER A 5 12.15 -9.71 5.53
N TYR A 6 12.48 -10.30 4.37
CA TYR A 6 13.86 -10.32 3.87
C TYR A 6 14.40 -8.92 3.54
N ASN A 7 13.56 -8.09 2.89
CA ASN A 7 13.91 -6.71 2.56
C ASN A 7 13.37 -5.68 3.55
N GLY A 8 12.42 -6.09 4.39
CA GLY A 8 11.70 -5.22 5.31
C GLY A 8 10.75 -4.25 4.61
N GLY A 9 10.29 -3.29 5.38
CA GLY A 9 9.51 -2.15 4.94
C GLY A 9 8.02 -2.27 5.18
N VAL A 10 7.37 -1.12 5.10
CA VAL A 10 5.99 -0.91 5.51
C VAL A 10 5.28 0.07 4.59
N VAL A 11 3.99 -0.16 4.41
CA VAL A 11 3.05 0.78 3.82
C VAL A 11 1.83 0.89 4.73
N LEU A 12 1.38 2.12 4.92
CA LEU A 12 0.17 2.49 5.65
C LEU A 12 -0.69 3.36 4.74
N ALA A 13 -2.00 3.13 4.74
CA ALA A 13 -2.98 4.05 4.18
C ALA A 13 -4.07 4.37 5.20
N MET A 14 -4.47 5.64 5.28
CA MET A 14 -5.57 6.09 6.15
C MET A 14 -6.62 6.84 5.32
N LYS A 15 -7.89 6.65 5.68
CA LYS A 15 -9.03 7.32 5.07
C LYS A 15 -9.46 8.50 5.95
N GLY A 16 -9.62 9.66 5.33
CA GLY A 16 -10.18 10.86 5.97
C GLY A 16 -11.44 11.35 5.24
N LYS A 17 -11.85 12.58 5.55
CA LYS A 17 -12.98 13.26 4.90
C LYS A 17 -12.57 13.77 3.53
N ASP A 18 -13.17 13.22 2.48
CA ASP A 18 -12.91 13.57 1.07
C ASP A 18 -11.41 13.50 0.67
N CYS A 19 -10.59 12.80 1.46
CA CYS A 19 -9.15 12.66 1.28
C CYS A 19 -8.66 11.28 1.72
N VAL A 20 -7.50 10.89 1.23
CA VAL A 20 -6.78 9.67 1.62
C VAL A 20 -5.30 10.01 1.79
N ALA A 21 -4.65 9.36 2.75
CA ALA A 21 -3.21 9.41 2.93
C ALA A 21 -2.62 8.02 2.69
N ILE A 22 -1.46 7.97 2.05
CA ILE A 22 -0.65 6.75 1.92
C ILE A 22 0.80 7.10 2.19
N ALA A 23 1.44 6.30 3.03
CA ALA A 23 2.80 6.53 3.49
C ALA A 23 3.58 5.21 3.52
N ALA A 24 4.89 5.29 3.32
CA ALA A 24 5.78 4.15 3.30
C ALA A 24 7.16 4.54 3.82
N ASP A 25 7.88 3.57 4.34
CA ASP A 25 9.31 3.70 4.63
C ASP A 25 10.14 3.71 3.33
N ARG A 26 11.43 4.04 3.44
CA ARG A 26 12.33 4.15 2.28
C ARG A 26 13.53 3.20 2.34
N ARG A 27 13.68 2.45 3.44
CA ARG A 27 14.73 1.46 3.62
C ARG A 27 14.57 0.29 2.66
N LEU A 28 15.68 -0.06 2.01
CA LEU A 28 15.89 -1.35 1.37
C LEU A 28 16.98 -2.12 2.11
N GLY A 29 16.60 -3.23 2.74
CA GLY A 29 17.54 -4.14 3.39
C GLY A 29 17.81 -5.41 2.61
N ALA A 30 18.90 -6.09 2.94
CA ALA A 30 19.05 -7.53 2.84
C ALA A 30 19.29 -8.05 4.27
N ARG A 31 18.20 -8.41 4.96
CA ARG A 31 18.21 -8.73 6.39
C ARG A 31 18.81 -7.56 7.19
N GLY A 32 19.78 -7.83 8.06
CA GLY A 32 20.43 -6.83 8.90
C GLY A 32 21.33 -5.83 8.16
N HIS A 33 21.55 -5.99 6.85
CA HIS A 33 22.35 -5.05 6.06
C HIS A 33 21.42 -4.08 5.30
N THR A 34 21.53 -2.78 5.58
CA THR A 34 20.83 -1.74 4.83
C THR A 34 21.59 -1.44 3.54
N ILE A 35 20.92 -1.56 2.40
CA ILE A 35 21.48 -1.34 1.06
C ILE A 35 21.24 0.10 0.61
N ALA A 36 20.01 0.61 0.81
CA ALA A 36 19.61 1.94 0.36
C ALA A 36 18.52 2.55 1.27
N LEU A 37 18.36 3.88 1.19
CA LEU A 37 17.40 4.67 1.98
C LEU A 37 16.43 5.47 1.10
N ASP A 38 16.36 5.14 -0.18
CA ASP A 38 15.56 5.84 -1.19
C ASP A 38 14.70 4.89 -2.04
N PHE A 39 14.39 3.70 -1.52
CA PHE A 39 13.63 2.69 -2.25
C PHE A 39 12.15 3.07 -2.37
N GLN A 40 11.64 3.04 -3.60
CA GLN A 40 10.25 3.39 -3.89
C GLN A 40 9.32 2.19 -3.64
N ARG A 41 8.37 2.35 -2.72
CA ARG A 41 7.30 1.37 -2.45
C ARG A 41 5.92 1.80 -2.92
N ILE A 42 5.70 3.11 -3.04
CA ILE A 42 4.45 3.70 -3.50
C ILE A 42 4.57 4.10 -4.97
N PHE A 43 3.62 3.64 -5.77
CA PHE A 43 3.57 3.86 -7.20
C PHE A 43 2.26 4.57 -7.57
N GLU A 44 2.37 5.61 -8.38
CA GLU A 44 1.22 6.27 -9.00
C GLU A 44 0.59 5.34 -10.05
N MET A 45 -0.71 5.09 -9.90
CA MET A 45 -1.53 4.26 -10.79
C MET A 45 -2.56 5.10 -11.57
N GLY A 46 -2.68 6.39 -11.25
CA GLY A 46 -3.51 7.39 -11.91
C GLY A 46 -3.50 8.71 -11.12
N PRO A 47 -4.15 9.77 -11.61
CA PRO A 47 -4.02 11.13 -11.07
C PRO A 47 -4.36 11.28 -9.57
N LYS A 48 -5.25 10.43 -9.04
CA LYS A 48 -5.68 10.41 -7.64
C LYS A 48 -5.66 8.99 -7.07
N LEU A 49 -4.77 8.14 -7.57
CA LEU A 49 -4.75 6.72 -7.25
C LEU A 49 -3.32 6.20 -7.12
N TYR A 50 -3.03 5.62 -5.97
CA TYR A 50 -1.72 5.10 -5.61
C TYR A 50 -1.82 3.66 -5.13
N CYS A 51 -0.73 2.91 -5.34
CA CYS A 51 -0.58 1.56 -4.83
C CYS A 51 0.79 1.42 -4.16
N GLY A 52 0.77 1.06 -2.88
CA GLY A 52 1.95 0.69 -2.12
C GLY A 52 2.17 -0.82 -2.11
N LEU A 53 3.42 -1.23 -2.23
CA LEU A 53 3.83 -2.63 -2.36
C LEU A 53 4.97 -2.93 -1.36
N PRO A 54 4.64 -3.22 -0.08
CA PRO A 54 5.58 -3.78 0.88
C PRO A 54 5.80 -5.29 0.62
N GLY A 55 6.94 -5.81 1.11
CA GLY A 55 7.34 -7.20 0.95
C GLY A 55 8.68 -7.37 0.25
N LEU A 56 8.82 -8.44 -0.54
CA LEU A 56 10.04 -8.76 -1.27
C LEU A 56 10.29 -7.73 -2.38
N ALA A 57 11.49 -7.16 -2.41
CA ALA A 57 11.83 -6.05 -3.30
C ALA A 57 11.76 -6.44 -4.80
N THR A 58 12.09 -7.68 -5.13
CA THR A 58 11.98 -8.21 -6.51
C THR A 58 10.54 -8.23 -7.00
N ASP A 59 9.64 -8.67 -6.13
CA ASP A 59 8.22 -8.81 -6.46
C ASP A 59 7.52 -7.45 -6.42
N THR A 60 7.96 -6.55 -5.53
CA THR A 60 7.54 -5.13 -5.52
C THR A 60 7.72 -4.50 -6.90
N GLN A 61 8.91 -4.59 -7.48
CA GLN A 61 9.20 -4.04 -8.81
C GLN A 61 8.43 -4.78 -9.91
N THR A 62 8.39 -6.12 -9.84
CA THR A 62 7.73 -6.95 -10.86
C THR A 62 6.22 -6.70 -10.92
N VAL A 63 5.56 -6.66 -9.76
CA VAL A 63 4.13 -6.41 -9.64
C VAL A 63 3.81 -4.96 -10.05
N ALA A 64 4.61 -3.97 -9.63
CA ALA A 64 4.42 -2.59 -10.07
C ALA A 64 4.45 -2.45 -11.60
N GLN A 65 5.43 -3.07 -12.27
CA GLN A 65 5.54 -3.05 -13.73
C GLN A 65 4.36 -3.76 -14.42
N ARG A 66 3.96 -4.94 -13.92
CA ARG A 66 2.82 -5.69 -14.45
C ARG A 66 1.49 -4.95 -14.26
N LEU A 67 1.31 -4.27 -13.13
CA LEU A 67 0.14 -3.45 -12.87
C LEU A 67 0.07 -2.26 -13.82
N LYS A 68 1.18 -1.51 -13.98
CA LYS A 68 1.25 -0.42 -14.96
C LYS A 68 0.89 -0.89 -16.37
N PHE A 69 1.39 -2.06 -16.78
CA PHE A 69 1.01 -2.65 -18.07
C PHE A 69 -0.49 -2.92 -18.19
N ARG A 70 -1.11 -3.56 -17.18
CA ARG A 70 -2.55 -3.86 -17.17
C ARG A 70 -3.41 -2.60 -17.14
N ILE A 71 -3.03 -1.60 -16.35
CA ILE A 71 -3.75 -0.33 -16.24
C ILE A 71 -3.70 0.42 -17.58
N ASN A 72 -2.53 0.54 -18.20
CA ASN A 72 -2.40 1.21 -19.50
C ASN A 72 -3.27 0.53 -20.58
N LEU A 73 -3.29 -0.81 -20.60
CA LEU A 73 -4.13 -1.55 -21.52
C LEU A 73 -5.63 -1.35 -21.24
N TYR A 74 -6.01 -1.32 -19.96
CA TYR A 74 -7.38 -1.07 -19.53
C TYR A 74 -7.86 0.32 -19.97
N GLU A 75 -7.07 1.37 -19.70
CA GLU A 75 -7.45 2.75 -20.05
C GLU A 75 -7.55 2.96 -21.56
N LEU A 76 -6.64 2.35 -22.35
CA LEU A 76 -6.70 2.41 -23.81
C LEU A 76 -7.92 1.69 -24.38
N ARG A 77 -8.32 0.56 -23.78
CA ARG A 77 -9.44 -0.25 -24.25
C ARG A 77 -10.80 0.36 -23.86
N GLU A 78 -10.93 0.81 -22.62
CA GLU A 78 -12.20 1.27 -22.06
C GLU A 78 -12.42 2.78 -22.23
N GLY A 79 -11.38 3.54 -22.61
CA GLY A 79 -11.46 4.98 -22.81
C GLY A 79 -11.77 5.78 -21.54
N ARG A 80 -11.57 5.18 -20.36
CA ARG A 80 -11.80 5.81 -19.05
C ARG A 80 -10.69 5.46 -18.06
N LYS A 81 -10.51 6.33 -17.06
CA LYS A 81 -9.60 6.10 -15.93
C LYS A 81 -10.10 4.98 -15.03
N ILE A 82 -9.17 4.18 -14.52
CA ILE A 82 -9.50 3.08 -13.62
C ILE A 82 -9.96 3.62 -12.25
N THR A 83 -11.00 3.03 -11.67
CA THR A 83 -11.46 3.37 -10.32
C THR A 83 -10.63 2.63 -9.26
N PRO A 84 -10.47 3.16 -8.04
CA PRO A 84 -9.73 2.48 -6.97
C PRO A 84 -10.25 1.05 -6.70
N LYS A 85 -11.58 0.86 -6.70
CA LYS A 85 -12.22 -0.43 -6.51
C LYS A 85 -11.90 -1.42 -7.63
N THR A 86 -11.93 -0.96 -8.89
CA THR A 86 -11.55 -1.79 -10.05
C THR A 86 -10.07 -2.15 -10.00
N LEU A 87 -9.19 -1.22 -9.63
CA LEU A 87 -7.77 -1.52 -9.43
C LEU A 87 -7.59 -2.61 -8.37
N GLY A 88 -8.35 -2.53 -7.27
CA GLY A 88 -8.39 -3.57 -6.24
C GLY A 88 -8.64 -4.98 -6.81
N SER A 89 -9.67 -5.11 -7.65
CA SER A 89 -9.99 -6.38 -8.32
C SER A 89 -8.93 -6.84 -9.33
N VAL A 90 -8.28 -5.91 -10.05
CA VAL A 90 -7.20 -6.23 -10.99
C VAL A 90 -5.98 -6.78 -10.26
N ILE A 91 -5.61 -6.20 -9.13
CA ILE A 91 -4.49 -6.67 -8.30
C ILE A 91 -4.82 -8.03 -7.69
N SER A 92 -6.02 -8.19 -7.12
CA SER A 92 -6.48 -9.47 -6.56
C SER A 92 -6.40 -10.59 -7.61
N ASN A 93 -6.86 -10.32 -8.83
CA ASN A 93 -6.76 -11.27 -9.94
C ASN A 93 -5.30 -11.59 -10.30
N LEU A 94 -4.44 -10.58 -10.41
CA LEU A 94 -3.01 -10.76 -10.71
C LEU A 94 -2.29 -11.63 -9.66
N LEU A 95 -2.61 -11.45 -8.38
CA LEU A 95 -2.03 -12.26 -7.30
C LEU A 95 -2.58 -13.69 -7.32
N TYR A 96 -3.89 -13.85 -7.51
CA TYR A 96 -4.55 -15.15 -7.50
C TYR A 96 -4.19 -16.03 -8.71
N GLU A 97 -3.85 -15.42 -9.86
CA GLU A 97 -3.23 -16.13 -11.01
C GLU A 97 -1.98 -16.94 -10.60
N ARG A 98 -1.32 -16.53 -9.53
CA ARG A 98 -0.10 -17.14 -8.98
C ARG A 98 -0.35 -17.85 -7.64
N ARG A 99 -1.56 -18.37 -7.41
CA ARG A 99 -1.96 -19.00 -6.12
C ARG A 99 -0.99 -20.05 -5.55
N PHE A 100 -0.35 -20.87 -6.39
CA PHE A 100 0.57 -21.95 -5.96
C PHE A 100 2.06 -21.56 -6.02
N GLY A 101 2.36 -20.32 -6.39
CA GLY A 101 3.70 -19.73 -6.42
C GLY A 101 3.56 -18.21 -6.34
N PRO A 102 3.14 -17.69 -5.18
CA PRO A 102 2.65 -16.33 -5.05
C PRO A 102 3.77 -15.29 -5.20
N TYR A 103 3.36 -14.05 -5.49
CA TYR A 103 4.23 -12.90 -5.28
C TYR A 103 4.28 -12.58 -3.79
N PHE A 104 5.47 -12.34 -3.27
CA PHE A 104 5.70 -11.98 -1.87
C PHE A 104 5.51 -10.47 -1.65
N VAL A 105 4.30 -9.99 -1.91
CA VAL A 105 3.88 -8.60 -1.67
C VAL A 105 2.50 -8.56 -1.04
N GLN A 106 2.22 -7.54 -0.24
CA GLN A 106 0.90 -7.28 0.35
C GLN A 106 0.42 -5.89 -0.08
N PRO A 107 -0.26 -5.77 -1.24
CA PRO A 107 -0.61 -4.47 -1.79
C PRO A 107 -1.55 -3.65 -0.91
N VAL A 108 -1.31 -2.35 -0.88
CA VAL A 108 -2.19 -1.34 -0.28
C VAL A 108 -2.59 -0.37 -1.38
N VAL A 109 -3.88 -0.20 -1.62
CA VAL A 109 -4.42 0.76 -2.58
C VAL A 109 -5.02 1.92 -1.82
N ALA A 110 -4.72 3.15 -2.25
CA ALA A 110 -5.34 4.36 -1.73
C ALA A 110 -5.63 5.31 -2.88
N GLY A 111 -6.86 5.80 -2.96
CA GLY A 111 -7.22 6.79 -3.96
C GLY A 111 -8.62 7.36 -3.79
N LEU A 112 -8.94 8.32 -4.63
CA LEU A 112 -10.27 8.90 -4.76
C LEU A 112 -10.93 8.40 -6.04
N ASP A 113 -12.22 8.12 -5.98
CA ASP A 113 -12.97 7.78 -7.20
C ASP A 113 -12.90 8.95 -8.21
N PRO A 114 -12.60 8.70 -9.49
CA PRO A 114 -12.47 9.78 -10.49
C PRO A 114 -13.75 10.60 -10.71
N VAL A 115 -14.93 10.02 -10.41
CA VAL A 115 -16.23 10.63 -10.65
C VAL A 115 -16.85 11.15 -9.35
N SER A 116 -16.95 10.30 -8.32
CA SER A 116 -17.60 10.69 -7.06
C SER A 116 -16.66 11.40 -6.10
N ASN A 117 -15.34 11.36 -6.32
CA ASN A 117 -14.30 11.74 -5.35
C ASN A 117 -14.41 11.01 -4.00
N GLU A 118 -15.14 9.89 -3.94
CA GLU A 118 -15.25 9.12 -2.70
C GLU A 118 -13.90 8.49 -2.34
N PRO A 119 -13.42 8.67 -1.10
CA PRO A 119 -12.18 8.07 -0.65
C PRO A 119 -12.28 6.56 -0.49
N TYR A 120 -11.31 5.84 -1.05
CA TYR A 120 -11.23 4.39 -1.02
C TYR A 120 -9.83 3.92 -0.66
N ILE A 121 -9.76 3.00 0.31
CA ILE A 121 -8.57 2.27 0.68
C ILE A 121 -8.86 0.77 0.66
N CYS A 122 -7.87 -0.05 0.29
CA CYS A 122 -7.95 -1.48 0.50
C CYS A 122 -6.56 -2.12 0.66
N GLY A 123 -6.48 -3.13 1.52
CA GLY A 123 -5.33 -4.01 1.68
C GLY A 123 -5.57 -5.34 0.99
N MET A 124 -4.48 -6.04 0.69
CA MET A 124 -4.54 -7.40 0.19
C MET A 124 -3.48 -8.30 0.81
N ASP A 125 -3.85 -9.56 1.02
CA ASP A 125 -2.86 -10.59 1.29
C ASP A 125 -2.07 -10.95 0.01
N LEU A 126 -1.03 -11.78 0.17
CA LEU A 126 -0.15 -12.19 -0.93
C LEU A 126 -0.80 -13.11 -1.98
N ILE A 127 -2.05 -13.56 -1.75
CA ILE A 127 -2.82 -14.36 -2.71
C ILE A 127 -4.03 -13.60 -3.29
N GLY A 128 -4.22 -12.33 -2.93
CA GLY A 128 -5.24 -11.47 -3.51
C GLY A 128 -6.58 -11.44 -2.77
N CYS A 129 -6.64 -11.84 -1.50
CA CYS A 129 -7.80 -11.56 -0.66
C CYS A 129 -7.89 -10.05 -0.41
N ILE A 130 -9.04 -9.44 -0.71
CA ILE A 130 -9.24 -7.99 -0.56
C ILE A 130 -9.87 -7.71 0.80
N ASP A 131 -9.25 -6.79 1.54
CA ASP A 131 -9.85 -6.15 2.71
C ASP A 131 -10.02 -4.66 2.45
N SER A 132 -11.22 -4.13 2.69
CA SER A 132 -11.58 -2.73 2.39
C SER A 132 -12.25 -2.08 3.60
N PRO A 133 -11.45 -1.74 4.64
CA PRO A 133 -11.98 -1.14 5.84
C PRO A 133 -12.27 0.36 5.63
N LYS A 134 -12.91 0.99 6.63
CA LYS A 134 -13.34 2.40 6.56
C LYS A 134 -12.33 3.37 7.18
N ASP A 135 -11.36 2.85 7.90
CA ASP A 135 -10.41 3.56 8.75
C ASP A 135 -9.03 3.59 8.11
N PHE A 136 -8.27 2.51 8.20
CA PHE A 136 -6.89 2.42 7.74
C PHE A 136 -6.52 0.99 7.31
N VAL A 137 -5.45 0.89 6.55
CA VAL A 137 -4.87 -0.37 6.06
C VAL A 137 -3.38 -0.33 6.27
N VAL A 138 -2.83 -1.43 6.78
CA VAL A 138 -1.40 -1.59 7.04
C VAL A 138 -0.89 -2.84 6.34
N ALA A 139 0.33 -2.79 5.81
CA ALA A 139 1.03 -3.97 5.35
C ALA A 139 2.55 -3.78 5.47
N GLY A 140 3.28 -4.86 5.84
CA GLY A 140 4.74 -4.84 5.94
C GLY A 140 5.27 -5.51 7.19
N THR A 141 6.53 -5.23 7.54
CA THR A 141 7.17 -5.88 8.69
C THR A 141 6.82 -5.30 10.05
N CYS A 142 6.38 -4.04 10.11
CA CYS A 142 5.94 -3.39 11.36
C CYS A 142 4.41 -3.25 11.46
N GLU A 143 3.69 -4.22 10.88
CA GLU A 143 2.23 -4.20 10.83
C GLU A 143 1.58 -4.13 12.21
N GLU A 144 2.06 -4.91 13.20
CA GLU A 144 1.53 -4.92 14.57
C GLU A 144 1.68 -3.55 15.27
N GLN A 145 2.84 -2.91 15.10
CA GLN A 145 3.14 -1.60 15.68
C GLN A 145 2.30 -0.51 15.01
N CYS A 146 2.15 -0.59 13.69
CA CYS A 146 1.28 0.32 12.94
C CYS A 146 -0.18 0.17 13.37
N TYR A 147 -0.71 -1.06 13.55
CA TYR A 147 -2.07 -1.25 14.08
C TYR A 147 -2.24 -0.52 15.42
N GLY A 148 -1.33 -0.71 16.38
CA GLY A 148 -1.42 -0.04 17.68
C GLY A 148 -1.43 1.49 17.60
N MET A 149 -0.61 2.06 16.72
CA MET A 149 -0.59 3.51 16.53
C MET A 149 -1.81 4.03 15.78
N CYS A 150 -2.26 3.33 14.73
CA CYS A 150 -3.40 3.75 13.91
C CYS A 150 -4.70 3.70 14.71
N GLU A 151 -4.92 2.65 15.51
CA GLU A 151 -6.08 2.54 16.41
C GLU A 151 -6.15 3.68 17.44
N THR A 152 -5.01 4.26 17.80
CA THR A 152 -4.94 5.35 18.78
C THR A 152 -5.12 6.73 18.13
N LEU A 153 -4.59 6.91 16.92
CA LEU A 153 -4.47 8.22 16.29
C LEU A 153 -5.56 8.49 15.25
N TRP A 154 -6.19 7.47 14.68
CA TRP A 154 -7.20 7.65 13.65
C TRP A 154 -8.55 8.03 14.26
N GLU A 155 -9.21 9.00 13.63
CA GLU A 155 -10.57 9.41 13.97
C GLU A 155 -11.41 9.51 12.69
N PRO A 156 -12.73 9.26 12.76
CA PRO A 156 -13.62 9.48 11.64
C PRO A 156 -13.59 10.95 11.16
N ASP A 157 -13.73 11.15 9.85
CA ASP A 157 -13.90 12.46 9.21
C ASP A 157 -12.74 13.47 9.38
N MET A 158 -11.52 12.99 9.64
CA MET A 158 -10.31 13.82 9.69
C MET A 158 -10.08 14.62 8.40
N GLY A 159 -9.72 15.89 8.54
CA GLY A 159 -9.32 16.74 7.42
C GLY A 159 -7.94 16.35 6.86
N PRO A 160 -7.52 16.91 5.70
CA PRO A 160 -6.24 16.56 5.07
C PRO A 160 -5.01 16.78 5.97
N ASP A 161 -4.97 17.88 6.72
CA ASP A 161 -3.83 18.21 7.59
C ASP A 161 -3.79 17.30 8.83
N GLU A 162 -4.95 17.03 9.43
CA GLU A 162 -5.09 16.10 10.56
C GLU A 162 -4.72 14.67 10.14
N LEU A 163 -5.20 14.23 8.98
CA LEU A 163 -4.90 12.91 8.42
C LEU A 163 -3.41 12.76 8.11
N PHE A 164 -2.77 13.82 7.59
CA PHE A 164 -1.34 13.84 7.35
C PHE A 164 -0.56 13.66 8.66
N GLU A 165 -0.87 14.44 9.70
CA GLU A 165 -0.21 14.34 11.00
C GLU A 165 -0.43 12.96 11.64
N ALA A 166 -1.68 12.46 11.65
CA ALA A 166 -2.00 11.14 12.18
C ALA A 166 -1.23 10.03 11.46
N THR A 167 -1.18 10.06 10.12
CA THR A 167 -0.46 9.08 9.29
C THR A 167 1.04 9.15 9.54
N ALA A 168 1.61 10.36 9.59
CA ALA A 168 3.05 10.56 9.80
C ALA A 168 3.50 10.10 11.19
N GLN A 169 2.75 10.47 12.24
CA GLN A 169 3.02 10.04 13.60
C GLN A 169 2.85 8.52 13.75
N ALA A 170 1.80 7.94 13.14
CA ALA A 170 1.59 6.50 13.19
C ALA A 170 2.75 5.74 12.54
N LEU A 171 3.20 6.19 11.37
CA LEU A 171 4.27 5.54 10.64
C LEU A 171 5.63 5.66 11.35
N MET A 172 6.02 6.88 11.76
CA MET A 172 7.31 7.12 12.41
C MET A 172 7.48 6.33 13.71
N ASN A 173 6.49 6.42 14.61
CA ASN A 173 6.56 5.70 15.89
C ASN A 173 6.53 4.17 15.71
N ALA A 174 5.90 3.68 14.64
CA ALA A 174 5.84 2.25 14.35
C ALA A 174 7.16 1.71 13.79
N PHE A 175 7.74 2.33 12.76
CA PHE A 175 9.00 1.83 12.19
C PHE A 175 10.21 2.08 13.11
N ASP A 176 10.17 3.06 14.01
CA ASP A 176 11.21 3.24 15.05
C ASP A 176 11.31 2.02 16.00
N ARG A 177 10.26 1.18 16.01
CA ARG A 177 10.20 -0.09 16.75
C ARG A 177 10.41 -1.33 15.88
N ASP A 178 10.75 -1.17 14.60
CA ASP A 178 11.10 -2.26 13.69
C ASP A 178 12.49 -2.07 13.07
N SER A 179 13.41 -2.98 13.39
CA SER A 179 14.78 -2.99 12.85
C SER A 179 14.88 -3.07 11.32
N SER A 180 13.83 -3.55 10.64
CA SER A 180 13.83 -3.79 9.20
C SER A 180 13.14 -2.69 8.38
N SER A 181 12.62 -1.64 9.02
CA SER A 181 11.92 -0.53 8.36
C SER A 181 12.56 0.81 8.77
N GLY A 182 12.41 1.84 7.93
CA GLY A 182 12.85 3.22 8.24
C GLY A 182 13.17 4.09 7.03
#